data_AF-A0A399ZUR5-F1
#
_entry.id   AF-A0A399ZUR5-F1
#
_cell.length_a   1.000
_cell.length_b   1.000
_cell.length_c   1.000
_cell.angle_alpha   90.00
_cell.angle_beta   90.00
_cell.angle_gamma   90.00
#
_symmetry.space_group_name_H-M   'P 1'
#
loop_
_entity.id
_entity.type
_entity.pdbx_description
1 polymer ?
#
loop_
_entity_poly.entity_id
_entity_poly.type
_entity_poly.pdbx_seq_one_letter_code
_entity_poly.pdbx_strand_id
1 'polypeptide(L)'
;MTLDLLDHIRLSGPAFSEPFVRYNLEPELAKRRLLPKTSGAEGDELHSSWESYRHRLRELVMTGGPVRVCNHVLEPLVKRLGYDELAPAPAVQTREGLEEGGLLFTTASGARLRAWAAGFDEDLAAPARRGHAYRFSHLRVAQRVLLASGERIGLLTNGVELRILLCDPARPDSQIEIPIDPVWKRSRTVPDSYRLLLALCSPAGVTALPELVEGARLQQSRVTRELRTQARQAVEGFLQAVLDHPDNEERLAAHPDPDRLARRLWREGLVTVYRLLFILKLEASDDPARALGFASTSLWRNSFSPTVTLARYARQVLDHNLESGCLLEMGLRNLFRLFAEGLHCTELSVKPLGGALFGAHATPLLSDLRWDERGVAWLLDRLLWTPQKRGADARTR
;
A
#
# COMPACT_ATOMS: atom_id res chain seq x y z
N MET A 1 14.78 13.25 8.85
CA MET A 1 13.40 12.95 9.27
C MET A 1 12.77 12.18 8.14
N THR A 2 12.20 11.02 8.45
CA THR A 2 11.54 10.16 7.47
C THR A 2 10.32 10.87 6.88
N LEU A 3 10.08 10.76 5.57
CA LEU A 3 8.88 11.33 4.93
C LEU A 3 7.63 10.61 5.43
N ASP A 4 6.75 11.33 6.11
CA ASP A 4 5.46 10.82 6.54
C ASP A 4 4.39 11.13 5.48
N LEU A 5 4.28 10.22 4.51
CA LEU A 5 3.46 10.43 3.32
C LEU A 5 2.09 9.76 3.40
N LEU A 6 2.02 8.55 3.94
CA LEU A 6 0.85 7.67 3.78
C LEU A 6 -0.37 8.17 4.55
N ASP A 7 -0.17 8.97 5.58
CA ASP A 7 -1.25 9.63 6.33
C ASP A 7 -1.87 10.81 5.57
N HIS A 8 -1.23 11.26 4.48
CA HIS A 8 -1.55 12.51 3.80
C HIS A 8 -1.72 12.39 2.29
N ILE A 9 -1.51 11.21 1.70
CA ILE A 9 -1.72 10.94 0.28
C ILE A 9 -2.53 9.66 0.08
N ARG A 10 -3.17 9.53 -1.08
CA ARG A 10 -3.75 8.24 -1.52
C ARG A 10 -3.02 7.74 -2.76
N LEU A 11 -2.68 6.47 -2.75
CA LEU A 11 -2.00 5.79 -3.86
C LEU A 11 -3.01 4.94 -4.62
N SER A 12 -2.97 5.02 -5.95
CA SER A 12 -3.74 4.13 -6.82
C SER A 12 -2.87 3.67 -7.99
N GLY A 13 -3.02 2.42 -8.39
CA GLY A 13 -2.22 1.79 -9.43
C GLY A 13 -0.87 1.21 -8.96
N PRO A 14 -0.13 0.53 -9.86
CA PRO A 14 1.05 -0.25 -9.49
C PRO A 14 2.39 0.50 -9.46
N ALA A 15 2.48 1.77 -9.87
CA ALA A 15 3.77 2.46 -10.05
C ALA A 15 4.56 2.58 -8.74
N PHE A 16 3.89 2.91 -7.64
CA PHE A 16 4.46 2.91 -6.30
C PHE A 16 3.57 2.11 -5.35
N SER A 17 4.10 1.00 -4.84
CA SER A 17 3.43 0.24 -3.78
C SER A 17 3.58 0.95 -2.43
N GLU A 18 2.60 0.80 -1.55
CA GLU A 18 2.65 1.38 -0.21
C GLU A 18 3.95 1.02 0.57
N PRO A 19 4.45 -0.24 0.56
CA PRO A 19 5.72 -0.56 1.21
C PRO A 19 6.91 0.18 0.60
N PHE A 20 6.93 0.36 -0.72
CA PHE A 20 8.00 1.11 -1.38
C PHE A 20 7.98 2.59 -0.94
N VAL A 21 6.79 3.21 -0.88
CA VAL A 21 6.64 4.58 -0.40
C VAL A 21 7.10 4.72 1.05
N ARG A 22 6.73 3.77 1.91
CA ARG A 22 7.05 3.78 3.34
C ARG A 22 8.54 3.61 3.64
N TYR A 23 9.23 2.73 2.90
CA TYR A 23 10.58 2.29 3.29
C TYR A 23 11.70 2.62 2.30
N ASN A 24 11.37 2.93 1.04
CA ASN A 24 12.37 3.02 -0.02
C ASN A 24 12.32 4.31 -0.84
N LEU A 25 11.16 4.95 -0.95
CA LEU A 25 11.01 6.13 -1.79
C LEU A 25 11.93 7.27 -1.34
N GLU A 26 11.94 7.62 -0.07
CA GLU A 26 12.81 8.68 0.45
C GLU A 26 14.30 8.39 0.22
N PRO A 27 14.86 7.21 0.59
CA PRO A 27 16.24 6.86 0.25
C PRO A 27 16.56 6.97 -1.24
N GLU A 28 15.66 6.52 -2.12
CA GLU A 28 15.86 6.57 -3.57
C GLU A 28 15.82 8.00 -4.14
N LEU A 29 14.97 8.87 -3.58
CA LEU A 29 14.94 10.30 -3.92
C LEU A 29 16.16 11.04 -3.37
N ALA A 30 16.57 10.74 -2.13
CA ALA A 30 17.75 11.33 -1.49
C ALA A 30 19.04 10.97 -2.23
N LYS A 31 19.19 9.69 -2.63
CA LYS A 31 20.31 9.21 -3.45
C LYS A 31 20.46 10.00 -4.75
N ARG A 32 19.34 10.41 -5.35
CA ARG A 32 19.28 11.21 -6.57
C ARG A 32 19.31 12.72 -6.32
N ARG A 33 19.43 13.15 -5.06
CA ARG A 33 19.43 14.56 -4.63
C ARG A 33 18.17 15.31 -5.09
N LEU A 34 17.03 14.63 -5.13
CA LEU A 34 15.74 15.19 -5.56
C LEU A 34 14.96 15.83 -4.41
N LEU A 35 15.23 15.43 -3.16
CA LEU A 35 14.53 15.99 -2.01
C LEU A 35 15.12 17.36 -1.63
N PRO A 36 14.28 18.39 -1.46
CA PRO A 36 14.73 19.67 -0.94
C PRO A 36 15.17 19.51 0.51
N LYS A 37 16.21 20.25 0.90
CA LYS A 37 16.64 20.26 2.30
C LYS A 37 15.65 21.03 3.17
N THR A 38 15.48 20.57 4.40
CA THR A 38 14.56 21.17 5.38
C THR A 38 15.29 21.92 6.50
N SER A 39 16.59 22.16 6.35
CA SER A 39 17.43 22.78 7.38
C SER A 39 18.38 23.80 6.77
N GLY A 40 18.77 24.79 7.57
CA GLY A 40 19.59 25.92 7.12
C GLY A 40 18.83 26.85 6.16
N ALA A 41 19.57 27.70 5.44
CA ALA A 41 19.00 28.71 4.54
C ALA A 41 18.03 28.12 3.49
N GLU A 42 18.36 26.96 2.92
CA GLU A 42 17.50 26.25 1.95
C GLU A 42 16.16 25.81 2.57
N GLY A 43 16.17 25.43 3.86
CA GLY A 43 14.97 25.10 4.62
C GLY A 43 14.10 26.33 4.90
N ASP A 44 14.71 27.46 5.23
CA ASP A 44 14.01 28.73 5.47
C ASP A 44 13.36 29.27 4.19
N GLU A 45 14.05 29.14 3.05
CA GLU A 45 13.52 29.46 1.72
C GLU A 45 12.34 28.55 1.35
N LEU A 46 12.47 27.23 1.59
CA LEU A 46 11.39 26.27 1.36
C LEU A 46 10.16 26.61 2.20
N HIS A 47 10.35 26.95 3.47
CA HIS A 47 9.25 27.34 4.36
C HIS A 47 8.56 28.63 3.90
N SER A 48 9.33 29.65 3.53
CA SER A 48 8.82 30.92 3.02
C SER A 48 8.06 30.76 1.69
N SER A 49 8.59 29.91 0.81
CA SER A 49 7.96 29.53 -0.46
C SER A 49 6.64 28.78 -0.24
N TRP A 50 6.61 27.86 0.72
CA TRP A 50 5.42 27.12 1.13
C TRP A 50 4.34 28.04 1.70
N GLU A 51 4.67 28.91 2.67
CA GLU A 51 3.68 29.81 3.27
C GLU A 51 3.06 30.75 2.22
N SER A 52 3.87 31.25 1.29
CA SER A 52 3.38 32.04 0.15
C SER A 52 2.45 31.24 -0.76
N TYR A 53 2.75 29.96 -1.02
CA TYR A 53 1.89 29.09 -1.84
C TYR A 53 0.58 28.75 -1.13
N ARG A 54 0.68 28.36 0.14
CA ARG A 54 -0.46 28.09 1.01
C ARG A 54 -1.40 29.28 1.10
N HIS A 55 -0.88 30.50 1.15
CA HIS A 55 -1.71 31.71 1.11
C HIS A 55 -2.54 31.77 -0.17
N ARG A 56 -1.93 31.55 -1.34
CA ARG A 56 -2.64 31.44 -2.63
C ARG A 56 -3.69 30.34 -2.64
N LEU A 57 -3.37 29.17 -2.10
CA LEU A 57 -4.34 28.06 -1.99
C LEU A 57 -5.55 28.44 -1.13
N ARG A 58 -5.36 29.26 -0.08
CA ARG A 58 -6.45 29.74 0.79
C ARG A 58 -7.32 30.82 0.13
N GLU A 59 -6.80 31.57 -0.83
CA GLU A 59 -7.56 32.54 -1.64
C GLU A 59 -8.51 31.87 -2.64
N LEU A 60 -8.31 30.57 -2.91
CA LEU A 60 -9.24 29.78 -3.71
C LEU A 60 -10.55 29.54 -2.95
N VAL A 61 -11.53 30.40 -3.24
CA VAL A 61 -12.92 30.34 -2.78
C VAL A 61 -13.60 29.04 -3.26
N MET A 62 -14.63 28.57 -2.55
CA MET A 62 -15.34 27.31 -2.83
C MET A 62 -16.13 27.26 -4.17
N THR A 63 -15.92 28.22 -5.06
CA THR A 63 -16.52 28.25 -6.39
C THR A 63 -15.51 28.83 -7.38
N GLY A 64 -15.42 28.23 -8.57
CA GLY A 64 -14.52 28.71 -9.61
C GLY A 64 -14.40 27.73 -10.78
N GLY A 65 -14.23 28.26 -11.99
CA GLY A 65 -13.94 27.45 -13.17
C GLY A 65 -12.47 27.03 -13.28
N PRO A 66 -12.13 26.23 -14.31
CA PRO A 66 -10.77 25.72 -14.58
C PRO A 66 -9.66 26.77 -14.52
N VAL A 67 -9.91 27.96 -15.09
CA VAL A 67 -8.93 29.07 -15.11
C VAL A 67 -8.62 29.53 -13.69
N ARG A 68 -9.64 29.70 -12.83
CA ARG A 68 -9.41 30.14 -11.45
C ARG A 68 -8.61 29.10 -10.66
N VAL A 69 -8.94 27.81 -10.83
CA VAL A 69 -8.20 26.71 -10.20
C VAL A 69 -6.74 26.71 -10.69
N CYS A 70 -6.50 26.85 -12.00
CA CYS A 70 -5.17 26.97 -12.57
C CYS A 70 -4.36 28.10 -11.90
N ASN A 71 -4.92 29.30 -11.80
CA ASN A 71 -4.22 30.46 -11.28
C ASN A 71 -3.85 30.36 -9.79
N HIS A 72 -4.63 29.61 -9.00
CA HIS A 72 -4.36 29.46 -7.56
C HIS A 72 -3.54 28.21 -7.24
N VAL A 73 -3.63 27.16 -8.05
CA VAL A 73 -2.98 25.87 -7.78
C VAL A 73 -1.75 25.65 -8.65
N LEU A 74 -1.85 25.82 -9.97
CA LEU A 74 -0.80 25.45 -10.93
C LEU A 74 0.17 26.59 -11.23
N GLU A 75 -0.32 27.80 -11.51
CA GLU A 75 0.54 28.95 -11.82
C GLU A 75 1.57 29.25 -10.71
N PRO A 76 1.23 29.20 -9.40
CA PRO A 76 2.22 29.43 -8.35
C PRO A 76 3.29 28.34 -8.30
N LEU A 77 3.03 27.15 -8.86
CA LEU A 77 4.00 26.05 -8.88
C LEU A 77 5.09 26.23 -9.93
N VAL A 78 4.93 27.09 -10.95
CA VAL A 78 5.87 27.22 -12.08
C VAL A 78 7.32 27.35 -11.61
N LYS A 79 7.62 28.41 -10.86
CA LYS A 79 8.98 28.66 -10.37
C LYS A 79 9.37 27.70 -9.25
N ARG A 80 8.42 27.22 -8.45
CA ARG A 80 8.65 26.30 -7.33
C ARG A 80 9.10 24.91 -7.81
N LEU A 81 8.58 24.46 -8.95
CA LEU A 81 8.96 23.23 -9.60
C LEU A 81 10.21 23.39 -10.49
N GLY A 82 10.74 24.60 -10.65
CA GLY A 82 11.92 24.86 -11.47
C GLY A 82 11.61 25.03 -12.97
N TYR A 83 10.40 25.45 -13.32
CA TYR A 83 10.01 25.80 -14.69
C TYR A 83 9.98 27.32 -14.91
N ASP A 84 10.03 27.71 -16.17
CA ASP A 84 10.05 29.10 -16.59
C ASP A 84 8.66 29.67 -16.86
N GLU A 85 7.80 28.86 -17.48
CA GLU A 85 6.51 29.28 -17.99
C GLU A 85 5.46 28.17 -17.81
N LEU A 86 4.18 28.57 -17.76
CA LEU A 86 3.01 27.70 -17.92
C LEU A 86 2.16 28.25 -19.06
N ALA A 87 2.00 27.49 -20.13
CA ALA A 87 1.25 27.92 -21.32
C ALA A 87 0.27 26.84 -21.80
N PRO A 88 -0.82 27.22 -22.51
CA PRO A 88 -1.71 26.26 -23.17
C PRO A 88 -0.95 25.39 -24.17
N ALA A 89 -1.23 24.09 -24.13
CA ALA A 89 -0.66 23.13 -25.05
C ALA A 89 -1.60 22.88 -26.24
N PRO A 90 -1.07 22.59 -27.44
CA PRO A 90 -1.89 22.23 -28.59
C PRO A 90 -2.67 20.94 -28.31
N ALA A 91 -3.81 20.80 -28.98
CA ALA A 91 -4.60 19.57 -28.93
C ALA A 91 -3.78 18.36 -29.41
N VAL A 92 -4.00 17.20 -28.80
CA VAL A 92 -3.24 15.98 -29.05
C VAL A 92 -4.16 14.93 -29.69
N GLN A 93 -3.70 14.34 -30.78
CA GLN A 93 -4.39 13.22 -31.40
C GLN A 93 -4.20 11.96 -30.54
N THR A 94 -5.30 11.43 -30.01
CA THR A 94 -5.32 10.18 -29.25
C THR A 94 -6.17 9.13 -29.98
N ARG A 95 -6.27 7.94 -29.39
CA ARG A 95 -7.15 6.87 -29.88
C ARG A 95 -8.65 7.22 -29.83
N GLU A 96 -9.05 8.19 -29.02
CA GLU A 96 -10.45 8.64 -28.90
C GLU A 96 -10.74 9.87 -29.79
N GLY A 97 -9.74 10.35 -30.55
CA GLY A 97 -9.85 11.53 -31.41
C GLY A 97 -8.92 12.65 -30.96
N LEU A 98 -9.25 13.88 -31.38
CA LEU A 98 -8.50 15.07 -31.01
C LEU A 98 -8.92 15.53 -29.60
N GLU A 99 -8.00 15.53 -28.64
CA GLU A 99 -8.26 15.87 -27.24
C GLU A 99 -7.48 17.11 -26.80
N GLU A 100 -7.98 17.84 -25.79
CA GLU A 100 -7.31 19.02 -25.25
C GLU A 100 -5.96 18.65 -24.60
N GLY A 101 -4.89 19.33 -25.04
CA GLY A 101 -3.53 19.07 -24.58
C GLY A 101 -3.24 19.54 -23.15
N GLY A 102 -4.16 20.26 -22.51
CA GLY A 102 -3.95 20.88 -21.21
C GLY A 102 -2.98 22.05 -21.25
N LEU A 103 -2.19 22.20 -20.19
CA LEU A 103 -1.17 23.21 -20.01
C LEU A 103 0.21 22.55 -19.95
N LEU A 104 1.25 23.27 -20.34
CA LEU A 104 2.63 22.82 -20.28
C LEU A 104 3.47 23.77 -19.43
N PHE A 105 4.06 23.20 -18.38
CA PHE A 105 5.22 23.77 -17.73
C PHE A 105 6.43 23.55 -18.64
N THR A 106 7.19 24.59 -18.95
CA THR A 106 8.37 24.52 -19.83
C THR A 106 9.57 25.23 -19.23
N THR A 107 10.76 24.81 -19.63
CA THR A 107 12.03 25.50 -19.36
C THR A 107 12.70 25.88 -20.67
N ALA A 108 13.60 26.85 -20.63
CA ALA A 108 14.45 27.18 -21.77
C ALA A 108 15.32 26.01 -22.25
N SER A 109 15.63 25.06 -21.35
CA SER A 109 16.39 23.83 -21.67
C SER A 109 15.55 22.72 -22.29
N GLY A 110 14.23 22.93 -22.47
CA GLY A 110 13.33 21.98 -23.11
C GLY A 110 12.70 20.94 -22.17
N ALA A 111 12.97 21.00 -20.86
CA ALA A 111 12.23 20.18 -19.90
C ALA A 111 10.76 20.61 -19.86
N ARG A 112 9.86 19.63 -19.81
CA ARG A 112 8.42 19.83 -19.86
C ARG A 112 7.67 18.98 -18.84
N LEU A 113 6.57 19.51 -18.31
CA LEU A 113 5.60 18.78 -17.49
C LEU A 113 4.20 19.23 -17.88
N ARG A 114 3.30 18.29 -18.16
CA ARG A 114 1.94 18.59 -18.57
C ARG A 114 0.98 18.61 -17.39
N ALA A 115 0.02 19.53 -17.42
CA ALA A 115 -0.96 19.67 -16.37
C ALA A 115 -2.36 20.04 -16.86
N TRP A 116 -3.37 19.76 -16.04
CA TRP A 116 -4.76 20.12 -16.29
C TRP A 116 -5.40 20.67 -15.02
N ALA A 117 -6.30 21.62 -15.21
CA ALA A 117 -7.19 22.12 -14.16
C ALA A 117 -8.64 21.89 -14.58
N ALA A 118 -9.44 21.32 -13.68
CA ALA A 118 -10.89 21.25 -13.78
C ALA A 118 -11.53 22.37 -12.94
N GLY A 119 -12.86 22.52 -13.02
CA GLY A 119 -13.58 23.42 -12.13
C GLY A 119 -13.43 23.02 -10.66
N PHE A 120 -13.67 23.97 -9.76
CA PHE A 120 -13.53 23.75 -8.32
C PHE A 120 -14.44 22.61 -7.86
N ASP A 121 -13.86 21.62 -7.18
CA ASP A 121 -14.55 20.44 -6.64
C ASP A 121 -15.28 19.59 -7.71
N GLU A 122 -14.92 19.75 -8.99
CA GLU A 122 -15.41 18.84 -10.03
C GLU A 122 -14.83 17.43 -9.82
N ASP A 123 -15.66 16.41 -10.03
CA ASP A 123 -15.20 15.03 -9.99
C ASP A 123 -14.27 14.74 -11.17
N LEU A 124 -12.98 14.58 -10.87
CA LEU A 124 -11.93 14.29 -11.85
C LEU A 124 -12.08 12.92 -12.52
N ALA A 125 -12.83 12.00 -11.90
CA ALA A 125 -13.19 10.70 -12.47
C ALA A 125 -14.52 10.73 -13.23
N ALA A 126 -15.26 11.84 -13.21
CA ALA A 126 -16.47 12.01 -14.01
C ALA A 126 -16.18 12.72 -15.34
N PRO A 127 -17.00 12.48 -16.39
CA PRO A 127 -16.95 13.22 -17.65
C PRO A 127 -17.28 14.70 -17.45
N ALA A 128 -16.53 15.58 -18.13
CA ALA A 128 -16.74 17.03 -18.08
C ALA A 128 -18.12 17.48 -18.63
N ARG A 129 -18.74 16.66 -19.48
CA ARG A 129 -20.07 16.91 -20.05
C ARG A 129 -21.05 15.82 -19.64
N ARG A 130 -22.22 16.22 -19.13
CA ARG A 130 -23.29 15.30 -18.73
C ARG A 130 -23.72 14.43 -19.93
N GLY A 131 -23.84 13.13 -19.71
CA GLY A 131 -24.22 12.16 -20.76
C GLY A 131 -23.04 11.56 -21.53
N HIS A 132 -21.82 12.04 -21.33
CA HIS A 132 -20.62 11.38 -21.87
C HIS A 132 -20.25 10.13 -21.05
N ALA A 133 -19.57 9.17 -21.68
CA ALA A 133 -19.07 7.98 -21.02
C ALA A 133 -17.82 8.28 -20.16
N TYR A 134 -17.55 7.45 -19.15
CA TYR A 134 -16.39 7.54 -18.24
C TYR A 134 -15.03 7.74 -18.94
N ARG A 135 -14.87 7.21 -20.16
CA ARG A 135 -13.66 7.40 -20.98
C ARG A 135 -13.36 8.88 -21.25
N PHE A 136 -14.34 9.77 -21.19
CA PHE A 136 -14.20 11.22 -21.35
C PHE A 136 -14.08 11.98 -20.02
N SER A 137 -13.75 11.31 -18.93
CA SER A 137 -13.39 11.96 -17.67
C SER A 137 -12.07 12.72 -17.78
N HIS A 138 -11.92 13.78 -16.98
CA HIS A 138 -10.70 14.58 -16.90
C HIS A 138 -9.45 13.70 -16.72
N LEU A 139 -9.53 12.73 -15.80
CA LEU A 139 -8.47 11.77 -15.55
C LEU A 139 -8.10 10.95 -16.79
N ARG A 140 -9.11 10.40 -17.48
CA ARG A 140 -8.88 9.50 -18.62
C ARG A 140 -8.37 10.24 -19.86
N VAL A 141 -8.81 11.49 -20.06
CA VAL A 141 -8.28 12.38 -21.09
C VAL A 141 -6.81 12.68 -20.81
N ALA A 142 -6.49 13.13 -19.60
CA ALA A 142 -5.12 13.45 -19.20
C ALA A 142 -4.16 12.26 -19.38
N GLN A 143 -4.54 11.07 -18.90
CA GLN A 143 -3.74 9.84 -19.06
C GLN A 143 -3.49 9.49 -20.54
N ARG A 144 -4.52 9.58 -21.39
CA ARG A 144 -4.36 9.31 -22.83
C ARG A 144 -3.45 10.32 -23.50
N VAL A 145 -3.59 11.60 -23.18
CA VAL A 145 -2.75 12.67 -23.74
C VAL A 145 -1.29 12.49 -23.31
N LEU A 146 -1.03 12.14 -22.04
CA LEU A 146 0.32 11.79 -21.57
C LEU A 146 0.91 10.64 -22.38
N LEU A 147 0.18 9.53 -22.51
CA LEU A 147 0.62 8.35 -23.25
C LEU A 147 0.87 8.66 -24.73
N ALA A 148 -0.03 9.37 -25.40
CA ALA A 148 0.11 9.78 -26.79
C ALA A 148 1.30 10.73 -27.01
N SER A 149 1.61 11.56 -26.01
CA SER A 149 2.75 12.50 -26.03
C SER A 149 4.07 11.87 -25.59
N GLY A 150 4.06 10.58 -25.20
CA GLY A 150 5.23 9.87 -24.67
C GLY A 150 5.66 10.34 -23.27
N GLU A 151 4.81 11.06 -22.56
CA GLU A 151 5.08 11.64 -21.24
C GLU A 151 4.68 10.64 -20.15
N ARG A 152 5.53 10.47 -19.13
CA ARG A 152 5.34 9.49 -18.05
C ARG A 152 4.69 10.08 -16.79
N ILE A 153 4.62 11.40 -16.71
CA ILE A 153 4.10 12.12 -15.55
C ILE A 153 3.37 13.39 -15.95
N GLY A 154 2.30 13.70 -15.22
CA GLY A 154 1.56 14.95 -15.34
C GLY A 154 0.83 15.31 -14.06
N LEU A 155 0.22 16.49 -14.03
CA LEU A 155 -0.55 17.00 -12.89
C LEU A 155 -2.01 17.19 -13.27
N LEU A 156 -2.94 16.82 -12.39
CA LEU A 156 -4.37 17.09 -12.57
C LEU A 156 -4.97 17.61 -11.27
N THR A 157 -5.73 18.70 -11.31
CA THR A 157 -6.34 19.27 -10.10
C THR A 157 -7.73 19.84 -10.35
N ASN A 158 -8.56 19.82 -9.32
CA ASN A 158 -9.86 20.51 -9.23
C ASN A 158 -9.86 21.55 -8.09
N GLY A 159 -8.70 21.92 -7.54
CA GLY A 159 -8.61 22.87 -6.42
C GLY A 159 -8.86 22.31 -5.03
N VAL A 160 -9.46 21.11 -4.92
CA VAL A 160 -9.66 20.38 -3.66
C VAL A 160 -8.60 19.29 -3.50
N GLU A 161 -8.15 18.70 -4.61
CA GLU A 161 -7.05 17.75 -4.66
C GLU A 161 -6.09 18.03 -5.82
N LEU A 162 -4.85 17.61 -5.68
CA LEU A 162 -3.83 17.56 -6.73
C LEU A 162 -3.44 16.10 -6.95
N ARG A 163 -3.56 15.61 -8.17
CA ARG A 163 -3.12 14.28 -8.57
C ARG A 163 -1.84 14.37 -9.37
N ILE A 164 -0.81 13.63 -8.93
CA ILE A 164 0.35 13.31 -9.76
C ILE A 164 0.00 12.05 -10.53
N LEU A 165 -0.15 12.19 -11.85
CA LEU A 165 -0.44 11.09 -12.76
C LEU A 165 0.86 10.40 -13.15
N LEU A 166 0.90 9.08 -13.09
CA LEU A 166 2.05 8.26 -13.46
C LEU A 166 1.60 7.28 -14.55
N CYS A 167 2.05 7.53 -15.78
CA CYS A 167 1.65 6.76 -16.96
C CYS A 167 2.83 5.97 -17.49
N ASP A 168 2.59 4.74 -17.91
CA ASP A 168 3.57 3.86 -18.55
C ASP A 168 2.86 3.07 -19.65
N PRO A 169 3.32 3.13 -20.92
CA PRO A 169 2.66 2.45 -22.04
C PRO A 169 2.61 0.93 -21.88
N ALA A 170 3.48 0.35 -21.05
CA ALA A 170 3.51 -1.09 -20.79
C ALA A 170 2.71 -1.50 -19.54
N ARG A 171 2.09 -0.56 -18.80
CA ARG A 171 1.50 -0.83 -17.49
C ARG A 171 0.20 -0.09 -17.23
N PRO A 172 -0.62 -0.56 -16.28
CA PRO A 172 -1.75 0.22 -15.80
C PRO A 172 -1.30 1.57 -15.23
N ASP A 173 -2.09 2.60 -15.53
CA ASP A 173 -1.87 3.94 -14.99
C ASP A 173 -1.92 3.95 -13.46
N SER A 174 -1.15 4.84 -12.87
CA SER A 174 -1.12 5.08 -11.42
C SER A 174 -1.31 6.56 -11.12
N GLN A 175 -1.68 6.87 -9.88
CA GLN A 175 -1.81 8.23 -9.41
C GLN A 175 -1.46 8.33 -7.93
N ILE A 176 -0.90 9.49 -7.56
CA ILE A 176 -0.74 9.94 -6.19
C ILE A 176 -1.70 11.09 -5.98
N GLU A 177 -2.71 10.91 -5.15
CA GLU A 177 -3.68 11.95 -4.79
C GLU A 177 -3.22 12.67 -3.53
N ILE A 178 -3.10 13.99 -3.62
CA ILE A 178 -2.72 14.87 -2.52
C ILE A 178 -3.91 15.79 -2.22
N PRO A 179 -4.55 15.68 -1.04
CA PRO A 179 -5.62 16.59 -0.66
C PRO A 179 -5.07 18.01 -0.50
N ILE A 180 -5.60 18.96 -1.26
CA ILE A 180 -5.31 20.39 -1.07
C ILE A 180 -6.13 20.91 0.11
N ASP A 181 -7.42 20.55 0.14
CA ASP A 181 -8.36 20.88 1.21
C ASP A 181 -8.84 19.57 1.87
N PRO A 182 -8.65 19.36 3.19
CA PRO A 182 -8.14 20.32 4.17
C PRO A 182 -6.62 20.33 4.38
N VAL A 183 -5.87 19.36 3.83
CA VAL A 183 -4.49 19.07 4.28
C VAL A 183 -3.53 20.24 4.00
N TRP A 184 -3.32 20.63 2.74
CA TRP A 184 -2.39 21.71 2.40
C TRP A 184 -2.84 23.08 2.91
N LYS A 185 -4.11 23.44 2.76
CA LYS A 185 -4.62 24.76 3.23
C LYS A 185 -4.41 24.96 4.73
N ARG A 186 -4.47 23.89 5.54
CA ARG A 186 -4.35 23.96 7.00
C ARG A 186 -2.93 23.76 7.52
N SER A 187 -2.02 23.14 6.75
CA SER A 187 -0.66 22.85 7.21
C SER A 187 0.22 24.09 7.37
N ARG A 188 0.64 24.40 8.61
CA ARG A 188 1.57 25.51 8.91
C ARG A 188 3.04 25.14 8.65
N THR A 189 3.35 23.85 8.66
CA THR A 189 4.67 23.34 8.28
C THR A 189 4.63 22.88 6.83
N VAL A 190 5.81 22.77 6.21
CA VAL A 190 5.94 22.26 4.84
C VAL A 190 5.51 20.78 4.82
N PRO A 191 4.42 20.41 4.13
CA PRO A 191 3.97 19.02 4.10
C PRO A 191 4.96 18.13 3.34
N ASP A 192 5.13 16.88 3.77
CA ASP A 192 5.97 15.92 3.04
C ASP A 192 5.39 15.58 1.66
N SER A 193 4.06 15.60 1.51
CA SER A 193 3.38 15.49 0.21
C SER A 193 3.73 16.64 -0.74
N TYR A 194 3.97 17.85 -0.22
CA TYR A 194 4.46 18.98 -1.03
C TYR A 194 5.93 18.80 -1.41
N ARG A 195 6.78 18.32 -0.48
CA ARG A 195 8.18 17.97 -0.80
C ARG A 195 8.27 16.87 -1.85
N LEU A 196 7.36 15.90 -1.80
CA LEU A 196 7.24 14.84 -2.80
C LEU A 196 6.84 15.40 -4.18
N LEU A 197 5.88 16.32 -4.22
CA LEU A 197 5.53 17.03 -5.46
C LEU A 197 6.77 17.71 -6.06
N LEU A 198 7.52 18.49 -5.26
CA LEU A 198 8.74 19.16 -5.73
C LEU A 198 9.78 18.16 -6.27
N ALA A 199 9.95 17.04 -5.58
CA ALA A 199 10.92 16.02 -5.95
C ALA A 199 10.56 15.29 -7.26
N LEU A 200 9.29 14.91 -7.45
CA LEU A 200 8.86 14.14 -8.62
C LEU A 200 8.55 15.01 -9.84
N CYS A 201 8.03 16.22 -9.63
CA CYS A 201 7.54 17.09 -10.69
C CYS A 201 8.51 18.20 -11.07
N SER A 202 9.74 18.23 -10.52
CA SER A 202 10.81 19.07 -11.06
C SER A 202 11.39 18.48 -12.35
N PRO A 203 12.08 19.26 -13.20
CA PRO A 203 12.77 18.73 -14.38
C PRO A 203 13.64 17.49 -14.09
N ALA A 204 14.42 17.52 -13.01
CA ALA A 204 15.24 16.38 -12.60
C ALA A 204 14.40 15.17 -12.15
N GLY A 205 13.29 15.42 -11.45
CA GLY A 205 12.33 14.39 -11.03
C GLY A 205 11.67 13.69 -12.21
N VAL A 206 11.18 14.46 -13.19
CA VAL A 206 10.56 13.95 -14.42
C VAL A 206 11.54 13.05 -15.18
N THR A 207 12.81 13.45 -15.28
CA THR A 207 13.86 12.61 -15.91
C THR A 207 14.15 11.34 -15.11
N ALA A 208 14.16 11.41 -13.78
CA ALA A 208 14.47 10.28 -12.91
C ALA A 208 13.34 9.25 -12.75
N LEU A 209 12.09 9.64 -13.06
CA LEU A 209 10.90 8.84 -12.78
C LEU A 209 10.93 7.41 -13.35
N PRO A 210 11.35 7.15 -14.61
CA PRO A 210 11.35 5.80 -15.16
C PRO A 210 12.17 4.82 -14.31
N GLU A 211 13.33 5.24 -13.82
CA GLU A 211 14.17 4.43 -12.95
C GLU A 211 13.55 4.21 -11.56
N LEU A 212 12.89 5.24 -11.00
CA LEU A 212 12.22 5.13 -9.70
C LEU A 212 11.08 4.10 -9.76
N VAL A 213 10.27 4.13 -10.83
CA VAL A 213 9.17 3.19 -11.04
C VAL A 213 9.71 1.76 -11.28
N GLU A 214 10.80 1.60 -12.03
CA GLU A 214 11.44 0.27 -12.15
C GLU A 214 12.01 -0.24 -10.84
N GLY A 215 12.65 0.64 -10.05
CA GLY A 215 13.14 0.32 -8.72
C GLY A 215 12.02 -0.18 -7.81
N ALA A 216 10.88 0.52 -7.79
CA ALA A 216 9.70 0.12 -7.03
C ALA A 216 9.19 -1.27 -7.43
N ARG A 217 9.13 -1.54 -8.74
CA ARG A 217 8.69 -2.85 -9.25
C ARG A 217 9.65 -3.97 -8.86
N LEU A 218 10.97 -3.76 -9.00
CA LEU A 218 11.96 -4.77 -8.66
C LEU A 218 11.90 -5.12 -7.17
N GLN A 219 11.71 -4.12 -6.31
CA GLN A 219 11.49 -4.34 -4.88
C GLN A 219 10.20 -5.11 -4.61
N GLN A 220 9.08 -4.71 -5.22
CA GLN A 220 7.81 -5.44 -5.06
C GLN A 220 7.93 -6.91 -5.51
N SER A 221 8.61 -7.16 -6.63
CA SER A 221 8.82 -8.51 -7.16
C SER A 221 9.68 -9.35 -6.22
N ARG A 222 10.72 -8.75 -5.65
CA ARG A 222 11.61 -9.38 -4.67
C ARG A 222 10.85 -9.71 -3.39
N VAL A 223 10.14 -8.75 -2.81
CA VAL A 223 9.32 -8.94 -1.59
C VAL A 223 8.29 -10.04 -1.80
N THR A 224 7.60 -10.05 -2.94
CA THR A 224 6.62 -11.10 -3.26
C THR A 224 7.27 -12.49 -3.36
N ARG A 225 8.48 -12.58 -3.94
CA ARG A 225 9.23 -13.84 -4.02
C ARG A 225 9.67 -14.31 -2.63
N GLU A 226 10.23 -13.42 -1.81
CA GLU A 226 10.66 -13.73 -0.45
C GLU A 226 9.48 -14.17 0.42
N LEU A 227 8.35 -13.46 0.37
CA LEU A 227 7.11 -13.83 1.05
C LEU A 227 6.56 -15.19 0.59
N ARG A 228 6.62 -15.49 -0.72
CA ARG A 228 6.21 -16.81 -1.24
C ARG A 228 7.09 -17.93 -0.71
N THR A 229 8.41 -17.73 -0.69
CA THR A 229 9.35 -18.70 -0.11
C THR A 229 9.09 -18.88 1.38
N GLN A 230 8.86 -17.79 2.09
CA GLN A 230 8.59 -17.80 3.53
C GLN A 230 7.28 -18.50 3.86
N ALA A 231 6.19 -18.25 3.13
CA ALA A 231 4.92 -18.95 3.30
C ALA A 231 5.07 -20.45 3.00
N ARG A 232 5.84 -20.82 1.97
CA ARG A 232 6.16 -22.22 1.67
C ARG A 232 6.88 -22.90 2.84
N GLN A 233 7.91 -22.26 3.39
CA GLN A 233 8.66 -22.77 4.55
C GLN A 233 7.79 -22.85 5.82
N ALA A 234 6.82 -21.96 5.97
CA ALA A 234 5.84 -22.01 7.06
C ALA A 234 4.99 -23.29 6.97
N VAL A 235 4.46 -23.60 5.77
CA VAL A 235 3.68 -24.82 5.53
C VAL A 235 4.54 -26.06 5.71
N GLU A 236 5.71 -26.13 5.08
CA GLU A 236 6.59 -27.30 5.15
C GLU A 236 7.00 -27.60 6.60
N GLY A 237 7.46 -26.61 7.35
CA GLY A 237 7.86 -26.81 8.75
C GLY A 237 6.69 -27.18 9.67
N PHE A 238 5.52 -26.57 9.47
CA PHE A 238 4.31 -26.92 10.22
C PHE A 238 3.87 -28.35 9.94
N LEU A 239 3.76 -28.74 8.66
CA LEU A 239 3.32 -30.08 8.29
C LEU A 239 4.33 -31.15 8.70
N GLN A 240 5.62 -30.86 8.63
CA GLN A 240 6.66 -31.77 9.12
C GLN A 240 6.48 -32.03 10.62
N ALA A 241 6.24 -30.99 11.42
CA ALA A 241 5.96 -31.16 12.84
C ALA A 241 4.68 -31.97 13.13
N VAL A 242 3.66 -31.86 12.27
CA VAL A 242 2.46 -32.71 12.35
C VAL A 242 2.78 -34.17 12.00
N LEU A 243 3.60 -34.41 10.98
CA LEU A 243 4.02 -35.75 10.57
C LEU A 243 4.90 -36.44 11.61
N ASP A 244 5.77 -35.69 12.28
CA ASP A 244 6.72 -36.19 13.28
C ASP A 244 6.12 -36.31 14.69
N HIS A 245 4.87 -35.89 14.89
CA HIS A 245 4.23 -35.94 16.20
C HIS A 245 3.87 -37.38 16.58
N PRO A 246 4.31 -37.91 17.75
CA PRO A 246 4.09 -39.30 18.13
C PRO A 246 2.60 -39.70 18.18
N ASP A 247 1.74 -38.86 18.75
CA ASP A 247 0.28 -39.11 18.78
C ASP A 247 -0.39 -39.21 17.40
N ASN A 248 0.29 -38.81 16.32
CA ASN A 248 -0.24 -38.91 14.97
C ASN A 248 0.19 -40.20 14.26
N GLU A 249 1.17 -40.94 14.76
CA GLU A 249 1.78 -42.08 14.06
C GLU A 249 0.76 -43.13 13.62
N GLU A 250 -0.10 -43.59 14.54
CA GLU A 250 -1.11 -44.61 14.24
C GLU A 250 -2.12 -44.13 13.18
N ARG A 251 -2.57 -42.87 13.29
CA ARG A 251 -3.52 -42.27 12.35
C ARG A 251 -2.92 -42.05 10.98
N LEU A 252 -1.65 -41.65 10.91
CA LEU A 252 -0.92 -41.45 9.66
C LEU A 252 -0.61 -42.80 8.99
N ALA A 253 -0.24 -43.82 9.76
CA ALA A 253 0.02 -45.17 9.26
C ALA A 253 -1.23 -45.84 8.65
N ALA A 254 -2.43 -45.45 9.10
CA ALA A 254 -3.70 -45.94 8.53
C ALA A 254 -3.97 -45.45 7.10
N HIS A 255 -3.16 -44.51 6.56
CA HIS A 255 -3.28 -44.05 5.17
C HIS A 255 -2.40 -44.89 4.22
N PRO A 256 -3.00 -45.62 3.25
CA PRO A 256 -2.26 -46.58 2.41
C PRO A 256 -1.42 -45.93 1.30
N ASP A 257 -1.65 -44.64 0.99
CA ASP A 257 -0.99 -43.91 -0.10
C ASP A 257 -0.30 -42.65 0.47
N PRO A 258 1.02 -42.70 0.71
CA PRO A 258 1.79 -41.58 1.23
C PRO A 258 1.75 -40.33 0.34
N ASP A 259 1.72 -40.51 -0.99
CA ASP A 259 1.70 -39.39 -1.93
C ASP A 259 0.37 -38.65 -1.90
N ARG A 260 -0.74 -39.40 -1.82
CA ARG A 260 -2.07 -38.80 -1.66
C ARG A 260 -2.24 -38.12 -0.31
N LEU A 261 -1.68 -38.70 0.75
CA LEU A 261 -1.64 -38.10 2.08
C LEU A 261 -0.88 -36.77 2.05
N ALA A 262 0.34 -36.76 1.50
CA ALA A 262 1.17 -35.57 1.39
C ALA A 262 0.48 -34.44 0.59
N ARG A 263 -0.12 -34.76 -0.57
CA ARG A 263 -0.90 -33.78 -1.36
C ARG A 263 -2.08 -33.20 -0.58
N ARG A 264 -2.76 -34.01 0.22
CA ARG A 264 -3.89 -33.57 1.05
C ARG A 264 -3.42 -32.68 2.19
N LEU A 265 -2.40 -33.10 2.94
CA LEU A 265 -1.79 -32.30 4.01
C LEU A 265 -1.29 -30.96 3.48
N TRP A 266 -0.62 -30.96 2.32
CA TRP A 266 -0.19 -29.72 1.65
C TRP A 266 -1.34 -28.76 1.39
N ARG A 267 -2.43 -29.26 0.79
CA ARG A 267 -3.62 -28.45 0.51
C ARG A 267 -4.24 -27.88 1.79
N GLU A 268 -4.43 -28.71 2.81
CA GLU A 268 -5.03 -28.27 4.08
C GLU A 268 -4.09 -27.33 4.87
N GLY A 269 -2.76 -27.54 4.76
CA GLY A 269 -1.74 -26.64 5.31
C GLY A 269 -1.77 -25.26 4.65
N LEU A 270 -1.93 -25.20 3.32
CA LEU A 270 -2.15 -23.94 2.61
C LEU A 270 -3.41 -23.22 3.10
N VAL A 271 -4.52 -23.94 3.29
CA VAL A 271 -5.76 -23.33 3.84
C VAL A 271 -5.50 -22.73 5.22
N THR A 272 -4.75 -23.43 6.08
CA THR A 272 -4.35 -22.95 7.42
C THR A 272 -3.54 -21.65 7.34
N VAL A 273 -2.56 -21.58 6.43
CA VAL A 273 -1.79 -20.35 6.19
C VAL A 273 -2.67 -19.22 5.63
N TYR A 274 -3.55 -19.50 4.68
CA TYR A 274 -4.45 -18.48 4.13
C TYR A 274 -5.45 -17.95 5.15
N ARG A 275 -5.95 -18.78 6.08
CA ARG A 275 -6.74 -18.32 7.23
C ARG A 275 -5.95 -17.30 8.06
N LEU A 276 -4.70 -17.62 8.39
CA LEU A 276 -3.85 -16.72 9.16
C LEU A 276 -3.57 -15.44 8.40
N LEU A 277 -3.11 -15.50 7.14
CA LEU A 277 -2.85 -14.32 6.33
C LEU A 277 -4.09 -13.43 6.18
N PHE A 278 -5.28 -14.02 6.07
CA PHE A 278 -6.53 -13.28 6.06
C PHE A 278 -6.75 -12.53 7.38
N ILE A 279 -6.63 -13.21 8.52
CA ILE A 279 -6.80 -12.60 9.86
C ILE A 279 -5.75 -11.51 10.10
N LEU A 280 -4.47 -11.80 9.82
CA LEU A 280 -3.37 -10.85 9.94
C LEU A 280 -3.61 -9.59 9.12
N LYS A 281 -4.11 -9.74 7.89
CA LYS A 281 -4.43 -8.61 7.02
C LYS A 281 -5.54 -7.73 7.60
N LEU A 282 -6.60 -8.34 8.14
CA LEU A 282 -7.71 -7.57 8.73
C LEU A 282 -7.33 -6.95 10.08
N GLU A 283 -6.44 -7.58 10.84
CA GLU A 283 -5.93 -7.06 12.11
C GLU A 283 -4.97 -5.88 11.92
N ALA A 284 -4.18 -5.89 10.84
CA ALA A 284 -3.23 -4.83 10.50
C ALA A 284 -3.81 -3.70 9.64
N SER A 285 -5.10 -3.74 9.29
CA SER A 285 -5.70 -2.72 8.43
C SER A 285 -6.14 -1.51 9.25
N ASP A 286 -5.66 -0.32 8.88
CA ASP A 286 -6.12 0.95 9.46
C ASP A 286 -7.41 1.49 8.83
N ASP A 287 -7.91 0.84 7.76
CA ASP A 287 -9.17 1.18 7.08
C ASP A 287 -10.35 0.54 7.84
N PRO A 288 -11.25 1.31 8.49
CA PRO A 288 -12.36 0.77 9.26
C PRO A 288 -13.32 -0.12 8.44
N ALA A 289 -13.37 0.06 7.11
CA ALA A 289 -14.20 -0.78 6.23
C ALA A 289 -13.57 -2.15 5.93
N ARG A 290 -12.27 -2.32 6.22
CA ARG A 290 -11.48 -3.52 5.95
C ARG A 290 -10.79 -4.08 7.19
N ALA A 291 -10.91 -3.41 8.33
CA ALA A 291 -10.38 -3.84 9.61
C ALA A 291 -11.35 -4.75 10.36
N LEU A 292 -10.82 -5.57 11.26
CA LEU A 292 -11.65 -6.14 12.33
C LEU A 292 -12.00 -5.01 13.30
N GLY A 293 -13.26 -4.56 13.32
CA GLY A 293 -13.68 -3.46 14.20
C GLY A 293 -13.45 -3.69 15.70
N PHE A 294 -13.16 -4.93 16.11
CA PHE A 294 -12.83 -5.34 17.47
C PHE A 294 -11.31 -5.57 17.71
N ALA A 295 -10.44 -5.38 16.71
CA ALA A 295 -9.00 -5.66 16.84
C ALA A 295 -8.31 -4.82 17.93
N SER A 296 -8.86 -3.65 18.26
CA SER A 296 -8.34 -2.77 19.32
C SER A 296 -8.76 -3.18 20.74
N THR A 297 -9.74 -4.08 20.87
CA THR A 297 -10.29 -4.47 22.17
C THR A 297 -9.28 -5.26 23.00
N SER A 298 -9.33 -5.11 24.32
CA SER A 298 -8.44 -5.83 25.24
C SER A 298 -8.66 -7.34 25.16
N LEU A 299 -9.93 -7.78 25.07
CA LEU A 299 -10.27 -9.19 24.94
C LEU A 299 -9.60 -9.82 23.70
N TRP A 300 -9.70 -9.18 22.53
CA TRP A 300 -9.04 -9.65 21.32
C TRP A 300 -7.51 -9.70 21.48
N ARG A 301 -6.91 -8.56 21.86
CA ARG A 301 -5.45 -8.40 21.93
C ARG A 301 -4.80 -9.38 22.90
N ASN A 302 -5.45 -9.69 24.02
CA ASN A 302 -4.90 -10.51 25.10
C ASN A 302 -5.27 -12.00 25.03
N SER A 303 -6.19 -12.39 24.13
CA SER A 303 -6.71 -13.77 24.10
C SER A 303 -6.61 -14.46 22.73
N PHE A 304 -6.86 -13.74 21.64
CA PHE A 304 -7.01 -14.33 20.30
C PHE A 304 -6.04 -13.79 19.26
N SER A 305 -5.56 -12.56 19.44
CA SER A 305 -4.69 -11.87 18.49
C SER A 305 -3.45 -12.70 18.13
N PRO A 306 -3.31 -13.09 16.85
CA PRO A 306 -2.08 -13.71 16.37
C PRO A 306 -0.87 -12.78 16.50
N THR A 307 -1.07 -11.47 16.27
CA THR A 307 0.02 -10.50 16.19
C THR A 307 0.47 -9.94 17.55
N VAL A 308 -0.33 -10.12 18.60
CA VAL A 308 -0.01 -9.65 19.96
C VAL A 308 0.20 -10.83 20.92
N THR A 309 -0.84 -11.59 21.21
CA THR A 309 -0.77 -12.65 22.24
C THR A 309 -0.04 -13.89 21.75
N LEU A 310 -0.49 -14.48 20.64
CA LEU A 310 0.13 -15.72 20.15
C LEU A 310 1.57 -15.50 19.68
N ALA A 311 1.86 -14.33 19.10
CA ALA A 311 3.21 -13.91 18.76
C ALA A 311 4.17 -13.99 19.95
N ARG A 312 3.75 -13.51 21.13
CA ARG A 312 4.58 -13.53 22.33
C ARG A 312 4.97 -14.95 22.72
N TYR A 313 4.00 -15.86 22.73
CA TYR A 313 4.23 -17.26 23.10
C TYR A 313 5.06 -18.00 22.03
N ALA A 314 4.82 -17.74 20.74
CA ALA A 314 5.62 -18.30 19.66
C ALA A 314 7.11 -17.97 19.82
N ARG A 315 7.46 -16.74 20.20
CA ARG A 315 8.85 -16.36 20.51
C ARG A 315 9.40 -17.06 21.75
N GLN A 316 8.60 -17.21 22.81
CA GLN A 316 9.02 -17.92 24.01
C GLN A 316 9.32 -19.41 23.73
N VAL A 317 8.48 -20.07 22.93
CA VAL A 317 8.69 -21.46 22.50
C VAL A 317 9.96 -21.60 21.65
N LEU A 318 10.19 -20.70 20.69
CA LEU A 318 11.34 -20.80 19.79
C LEU A 318 12.68 -20.36 20.41
N ASP A 319 12.67 -19.29 21.21
CA ASP A 319 13.89 -18.69 21.75
C ASP A 319 14.32 -19.32 23.08
N HIS A 320 13.36 -19.75 23.90
CA HIS A 320 13.60 -20.22 25.26
C HIS A 320 13.17 -21.68 25.47
N ASN A 321 12.74 -22.38 24.42
CA ASN A 321 12.20 -23.75 24.49
C ASN A 321 11.11 -23.88 25.56
N LEU A 322 10.24 -22.87 25.68
CA LEU A 322 9.13 -22.91 26.63
C LEU A 322 8.19 -24.09 26.31
N GLU A 323 7.89 -24.91 27.32
CA GLU A 323 6.88 -25.95 27.24
C GLU A 323 5.50 -25.38 27.56
N SER A 324 4.81 -24.82 26.55
CA SER A 324 3.47 -24.23 26.70
C SER A 324 2.33 -25.26 26.65
N GLY A 325 2.64 -26.55 26.61
CA GLY A 325 1.66 -27.63 26.54
C GLY A 325 0.97 -27.67 25.18
N CYS A 326 -0.25 -27.13 25.08
CA CYS A 326 -1.04 -27.07 23.85
C CYS A 326 -1.61 -25.65 23.61
N LEU A 327 -1.00 -24.63 24.23
CA LEU A 327 -1.51 -23.26 24.20
C LEU A 327 -1.58 -22.69 22.78
N LEU A 328 -0.53 -22.83 21.97
CA LEU A 328 -0.47 -22.31 20.61
C LEU A 328 -1.38 -23.12 19.68
N GLU A 329 -1.40 -24.45 19.80
CA GLU A 329 -2.34 -25.32 19.08
C GLU A 329 -3.79 -24.90 19.38
N MET A 330 -4.18 -24.87 20.66
CA MET A 330 -5.53 -24.50 21.08
C MET A 330 -5.85 -23.07 20.70
N GLY A 331 -4.89 -22.15 20.80
CA GLY A 331 -5.04 -20.76 20.41
C GLY A 331 -5.43 -20.62 18.94
N LEU A 332 -4.70 -21.27 18.03
CA LEU A 332 -5.02 -21.24 16.60
C LEU A 332 -6.33 -21.94 16.26
N ARG A 333 -6.60 -23.10 16.87
CA ARG A 333 -7.87 -23.81 16.66
C ARG A 333 -9.06 -22.99 17.12
N ASN A 334 -8.97 -22.37 18.30
CA ASN A 334 -10.00 -21.48 18.83
C ASN A 334 -10.20 -20.25 17.95
N LEU A 335 -9.11 -19.67 17.45
CA LEU A 335 -9.17 -18.56 16.51
C LEU A 335 -9.90 -18.94 15.21
N PHE A 336 -9.57 -20.07 14.60
CA PHE A 336 -10.26 -20.51 13.38
C PHE A 336 -11.72 -20.86 13.64
N ARG A 337 -12.02 -21.50 14.78
CA ARG A 337 -13.38 -21.78 15.20
C ARG A 337 -14.21 -20.50 15.38
N LEU A 338 -13.62 -19.47 16.00
CA LEU A 338 -14.26 -18.17 16.19
C LEU A 338 -14.69 -17.51 14.86
N PHE A 339 -13.92 -17.66 13.78
CA PHE A 339 -14.32 -17.18 12.45
C PHE A 339 -15.22 -18.16 11.67
N ALA A 340 -15.16 -19.45 12.00
CA ALA A 340 -16.02 -20.46 11.39
C ALA A 340 -17.46 -20.41 11.92
N GLU A 341 -17.61 -20.30 13.25
CA GLU A 341 -18.88 -20.37 13.97
C GLU A 341 -19.42 -18.99 14.36
N GLY A 342 -18.58 -17.95 14.32
CA GLY A 342 -18.90 -16.63 14.86
C GLY A 342 -18.79 -16.58 16.38
N LEU A 343 -18.84 -15.37 16.93
CA LEU A 343 -18.86 -15.12 18.37
C LEU A 343 -19.56 -13.79 18.63
N HIS A 344 -20.50 -13.75 19.57
CA HIS A 344 -21.14 -12.52 20.00
C HIS A 344 -21.07 -12.39 21.53
N CYS A 345 -20.33 -11.39 21.99
CA CYS A 345 -20.34 -10.91 23.37
C CYS A 345 -20.23 -9.38 23.39
N THR A 346 -20.30 -8.78 24.57
CA THR A 346 -20.32 -7.32 24.76
C THR A 346 -19.12 -6.61 24.15
N GLU A 347 -17.94 -7.23 24.17
CA GLU A 347 -16.68 -6.64 23.68
C GLU A 347 -16.27 -7.14 22.29
N LEU A 348 -16.86 -8.22 21.78
CA LEU A 348 -16.41 -8.87 20.55
C LEU A 348 -17.60 -9.45 19.77
N SER A 349 -17.72 -9.02 18.52
CA SER A 349 -18.75 -9.51 17.60
C SER A 349 -18.13 -9.92 16.27
N VAL A 350 -18.09 -11.22 16.01
CA VAL A 350 -17.57 -11.83 14.79
C VAL A 350 -18.71 -12.57 14.10
N LYS A 351 -19.02 -12.18 12.86
CA LYS A 351 -19.94 -12.93 12.02
C LYS A 351 -19.23 -14.15 11.42
N PRO A 352 -19.91 -15.30 11.30
CA PRO A 352 -19.34 -16.47 10.63
C PRO A 352 -18.92 -16.13 9.19
N LEU A 353 -17.68 -16.45 8.81
CA LEU A 353 -17.15 -16.18 7.47
C LEU A 353 -17.33 -17.36 6.50
N GLY A 354 -17.38 -18.60 7.02
CA GLY A 354 -17.61 -19.82 6.24
C GLY A 354 -16.70 -20.00 5.02
N GLY A 355 -17.26 -20.62 3.97
CA GLY A 355 -16.60 -20.77 2.67
C GLY A 355 -15.40 -21.74 2.64
N ALA A 356 -14.60 -21.66 1.58
CA ALA A 356 -13.46 -22.56 1.36
C ALA A 356 -12.30 -22.35 2.36
N LEU A 357 -12.26 -21.19 3.03
CA LEU A 357 -11.26 -20.90 4.07
C LEU A 357 -11.77 -21.28 5.45
N PHE A 358 -12.87 -20.71 5.94
CA PHE A 358 -13.32 -20.90 7.34
C PHE A 358 -14.44 -21.94 7.49
N GLY A 359 -14.84 -22.65 6.44
CA GLY A 359 -15.82 -23.73 6.56
C GLY A 359 -15.33 -24.88 7.44
N ALA A 360 -16.27 -25.52 8.14
CA ALA A 360 -16.01 -26.64 9.07
C ALA A 360 -15.28 -27.83 8.42
N HIS A 361 -15.41 -27.99 7.09
CA HIS A 361 -14.79 -29.09 6.34
C HIS A 361 -13.62 -28.63 5.45
N ALA A 362 -13.05 -27.45 5.68
CA ALA A 362 -11.95 -26.97 4.84
C ALA A 362 -10.62 -27.68 5.13
N THR A 363 -10.42 -28.17 6.36
CA THR A 363 -9.18 -28.84 6.82
C THR A 363 -9.47 -30.10 7.66
N PRO A 364 -10.26 -31.07 7.17
CA PRO A 364 -10.73 -32.19 7.98
C PRO A 364 -9.60 -33.09 8.49
N LEU A 365 -8.57 -33.37 7.67
CA LEU A 365 -7.46 -34.22 8.10
C LEU A 365 -6.62 -33.50 9.17
N LEU A 366 -6.23 -32.25 8.91
CA LEU A 366 -5.43 -31.49 9.88
C LEU A 366 -6.20 -31.20 11.16
N SER A 367 -7.53 -31.07 11.12
CA SER A 367 -8.34 -30.85 12.32
C SER A 367 -8.27 -32.04 13.26
N ASP A 368 -8.12 -33.25 12.72
CA ASP A 368 -8.09 -34.50 13.49
C ASP A 368 -6.68 -34.89 13.95
N LEU A 369 -5.62 -34.26 13.45
CA LEU A 369 -4.23 -34.53 13.85
C LEU A 369 -3.78 -33.56 14.93
N ARG A 370 -2.86 -33.98 15.81
CA ARG A 370 -2.19 -33.11 16.79
C ARG A 370 -1.23 -32.15 16.13
N TRP A 371 -1.22 -30.90 16.59
CA TRP A 371 -0.27 -29.88 16.15
C TRP A 371 0.72 -29.63 17.28
N ASP A 372 1.99 -29.92 17.03
CA ASP A 372 3.06 -29.64 17.97
C ASP A 372 3.22 -28.12 18.21
N GLU A 373 3.48 -27.71 19.46
CA GLU A 373 3.64 -26.29 19.83
C GLU A 373 4.78 -25.64 19.08
N ARG A 374 5.90 -26.34 18.88
CA ARG A 374 7.06 -25.83 18.14
C ARG A 374 6.73 -25.69 16.65
N GLY A 375 5.96 -26.63 16.09
CA GLY A 375 5.40 -26.54 14.74
C GLY A 375 4.50 -25.32 14.54
N VAL A 376 3.59 -25.06 15.49
CA VAL A 376 2.72 -23.88 15.46
C VAL A 376 3.51 -22.58 15.69
N ALA A 377 4.48 -22.59 16.60
CA ALA A 377 5.36 -21.45 16.83
C ALA A 377 6.19 -21.13 15.58
N TRP A 378 6.71 -22.13 14.88
CA TRP A 378 7.40 -21.96 13.59
C TRP A 378 6.49 -21.37 12.51
N LEU A 379 5.25 -21.86 12.40
CA LEU A 379 4.25 -21.32 11.49
C LEU A 379 4.01 -19.82 11.75
N LEU A 380 3.76 -19.45 13.01
CA LEU A 380 3.58 -18.06 13.41
C LEU A 380 4.86 -17.23 13.17
N ASP A 381 6.04 -17.77 13.48
CA ASP A 381 7.32 -17.10 13.25
C ASP A 381 7.51 -16.72 11.78
N ARG A 382 7.22 -17.67 10.90
CA ARG A 382 7.34 -17.47 9.45
C ARG A 382 6.25 -16.57 8.88
N LEU A 383 5.14 -16.33 9.54
CA LEU A 383 4.11 -15.42 9.01
C LEU A 383 4.17 -14.01 9.60
N LEU A 384 4.72 -13.86 10.80
CA LEU A 384 4.70 -12.60 11.55
C LEU A 384 5.99 -11.79 11.46
N TRP A 385 7.14 -12.42 11.22
CA TRP A 385 8.43 -11.72 11.17
C TRP A 385 9.15 -11.98 9.85
N THR A 386 9.77 -10.95 9.28
CA THR A 386 10.63 -11.13 8.10
C THR A 386 11.99 -11.68 8.53
N PRO A 387 12.54 -12.72 7.88
CA PRO A 387 13.87 -13.21 8.21
C PRO A 387 14.93 -12.11 7.98
N GLN A 388 15.79 -11.88 8.96
CA GLN A 388 16.88 -10.91 8.83
C GLN A 388 17.94 -11.37 7.83
N LYS A 389 18.60 -10.41 7.17
CA LYS A 389 19.89 -10.68 6.53
C LYS A 389 20.89 -11.15 7.60
N ARG A 390 21.71 -12.15 7.28
CA ARG A 390 22.76 -12.70 8.18
C ARG A 390 23.56 -11.56 8.85
N GLY A 391 23.62 -11.54 10.18
CA GLY A 391 24.55 -10.70 10.97
C GLY A 391 23.95 -9.58 11.83
N ALA A 392 22.65 -9.58 12.14
CA ALA A 392 22.05 -8.62 13.08
C ALA A 392 21.28 -9.37 14.19
N ASP A 393 21.41 -8.92 15.44
CA ASP A 393 20.89 -9.63 16.64
C ASP A 393 19.42 -9.33 16.98
N ALA A 394 18.68 -8.53 16.18
CA ALA A 394 17.31 -8.14 16.53
C ALA A 394 16.36 -8.05 15.33
N ARG A 395 15.41 -9.00 15.22
CA ARG A 395 14.38 -9.07 14.14
C ARG A 395 13.41 -7.89 14.19
N THR A 396 13.14 -7.27 13.05
CA THR A 396 12.12 -6.21 12.88
C THR A 396 10.78 -6.81 12.45
N ARG A 397 9.70 -6.30 13.04
CA ARG A 397 8.30 -6.65 12.76
C ARG A 397 7.79 -5.92 11.52
#